data_AF-A0A660V535-F1
#
_entry.id   AF-A0A660V535-F1
#
_cell.length_a   1.000
_cell.length_b   1.000
_cell.length_c   1.000
_cell.angle_alpha   90.00
_cell.angle_beta   90.00
_cell.angle_gamma   90.00
#
_symmetry.space_group_name_H-M   'P 1'
#
loop_
_entity.id
_entity.type
_entity.pdbx_description
1 polymer ?
#
loop_
_entity_poly.entity_id
_entity_poly.type
_entity_poly.pdbx_seq_one_letter_code
_entity_poly.pdbx_strand_id
1 'polypeptide(L)'
;MAKFAKSLEEKASSIAAFPKKQLWDTTIPGMIRREISLTIDQIKRLKERHDEQFRRLLRLECYVDTDLMQMEQRQPRYMPYHFPEKEKLKQRLFDIEKDRRNLSLRLEEKTQGLEEKLLSLINKHEQLNLQ
;
A
#
# COMPACT_ATOMS: atom_id res chain seq x y z
N MET A 1 -6.47 -0.29 -14.65
CA MET A 1 -6.90 -0.19 -13.24
C MET A 1 -6.49 1.13 -12.58
N ALA A 2 -5.20 1.48 -12.52
CA ALA A 2 -4.73 2.68 -11.80
C ALA A 2 -5.38 4.03 -12.20
N LYS A 3 -5.73 4.23 -13.48
CA LYS A 3 -6.44 5.45 -13.94
C LYS A 3 -7.87 5.55 -13.41
N PHE A 4 -8.55 4.41 -13.26
CA PHE A 4 -9.92 4.35 -12.74
C PHE A 4 -9.95 4.58 -11.23
N ALA A 5 -9.03 3.94 -10.48
CA ALA A 5 -8.89 4.17 -9.04
C ALA A 5 -8.59 5.65 -8.70
N LYS A 6 -7.71 6.30 -9.48
CA LYS A 6 -7.43 7.74 -9.31
C LYS A 6 -8.66 8.61 -9.60
N SER A 7 -9.38 8.33 -10.69
CA SER A 7 -10.63 9.03 -11.03
C SER A 7 -11.71 8.84 -9.95
N LEU A 8 -11.78 7.64 -9.36
CA LEU A 8 -12.67 7.30 -8.26
C LEU A 8 -12.31 8.05 -6.97
N GLU A 9 -11.03 8.07 -6.58
CA GLU A 9 -10.53 8.80 -5.43
C GLU A 9 -10.72 10.33 -5.57
N GLU A 10 -10.55 10.86 -6.78
CA GLU A 10 -10.79 12.27 -7.10
C GLU A 10 -12.29 12.63 -7.00
N LYS A 11 -13.17 11.78 -7.54
CA LYS A 11 -14.63 11.95 -7.44
C LYS A 11 -15.13 11.83 -6.00
N ALA A 12 -14.57 10.91 -5.23
CA ALA A 12 -14.87 10.76 -3.81
C ALA A 12 -14.37 11.96 -3.00
N SER A 13 -13.20 12.49 -3.35
CA SER A 13 -12.62 13.69 -2.71
C SER A 13 -13.43 14.95 -3.03
N SER A 14 -13.97 15.09 -4.23
CA SER A 14 -14.84 16.23 -4.58
C SER A 14 -16.18 16.18 -3.85
N ILE A 15 -16.76 14.98 -3.67
CA ILE A 15 -17.96 14.76 -2.85
C ILE A 15 -17.68 15.09 -1.38
N ALA A 16 -16.50 14.73 -0.87
CA ALA A 16 -16.07 15.03 0.49
C ALA A 16 -15.68 16.50 0.73
N ALA A 17 -15.40 17.28 -0.33
CA ALA A 17 -14.96 18.67 -0.24
C ALA A 17 -16.10 19.70 -0.09
N PHE A 18 -17.36 19.31 -0.26
CA PHE A 18 -18.51 20.19 0.01
C PHE A 18 -18.54 20.62 1.49
N PRO A 19 -18.99 21.85 1.79
CA PRO A 19 -18.50 22.58 2.97
C PRO A 19 -18.91 21.92 4.29
N LYS A 20 -17.92 21.79 5.19
CA LYS A 20 -17.96 21.31 6.59
C LYS A 20 -18.94 22.04 7.54
N LYS A 21 -19.90 22.83 7.03
CA LYS A 21 -20.71 23.75 7.84
C LYS A 21 -21.73 23.06 8.75
N GLN A 22 -22.04 21.78 8.57
CA GLN A 22 -22.87 21.02 9.50
C GLN A 22 -22.12 19.79 10.02
N LEU A 23 -21.33 20.02 11.07
CA LEU A 23 -20.58 19.00 11.80
C LEU A 23 -21.45 17.82 12.31
N TRP A 24 -22.78 17.94 12.27
CA TRP A 24 -23.71 16.98 12.86
C TRP A 24 -24.98 16.78 12.03
N ASP A 25 -24.93 16.90 10.71
CA ASP A 25 -26.04 16.37 9.90
C ASP A 25 -26.20 14.86 10.17
N THR A 26 -27.33 14.48 10.74
CA THR A 26 -27.81 13.10 10.90
C THR A 26 -28.55 12.62 9.65
N THR A 27 -28.58 13.45 8.60
CA THR A 27 -29.21 13.10 7.33
C THR A 27 -28.44 11.98 6.64
N ILE A 28 -29.19 11.09 5.99
CA ILE A 28 -28.66 9.91 5.29
C ILE A 28 -27.56 10.30 4.28
N PRO A 29 -27.69 11.38 3.48
CA PRO A 29 -26.61 11.84 2.60
C PRO A 29 -25.37 12.33 3.34
N GLY A 30 -25.54 12.99 4.50
CA GLY A 30 -24.44 13.45 5.34
C GLY A 30 -23.63 12.30 5.96
N MET A 31 -24.32 11.23 6.39
CA MET A 31 -23.67 10.02 6.91
C MET A 31 -22.86 9.29 5.82
N ILE A 32 -23.43 9.13 4.62
CA ILE A 32 -22.75 8.47 3.49
C ILE A 32 -21.51 9.27 3.06
N ARG A 33 -21.59 10.61 3.04
CA ARG A 33 -20.42 11.46 2.74
C ARG A 33 -19.30 11.31 3.77
N ARG A 34 -19.63 11.22 5.07
CA ARG A 34 -18.64 10.94 6.11
C ARG A 34 -18.01 9.57 5.91
N GLU A 35 -18.80 8.56 5.57
CA GLU A 35 -18.31 7.22 5.30
C GLU A 35 -17.38 7.18 4.06
N ILE A 36 -17.70 7.94 3.01
CA ILE A 36 -16.82 8.15 1.85
C ILE A 36 -15.49 8.82 2.29
N SER A 37 -15.55 9.88 3.10
CA SER A 37 -14.33 10.52 3.62
C SER A 37 -13.48 9.56 4.46
N LEU A 38 -14.10 8.76 5.33
CA LEU A 38 -13.42 7.80 6.18
C LEU A 38 -12.75 6.68 5.36
N THR A 39 -13.42 6.22 4.30
CA THR A 39 -12.87 5.18 3.40
C THR A 39 -11.69 5.72 2.60
N ILE A 40 -11.74 6.97 2.12
CA ILE A 40 -10.57 7.63 1.50
C ILE A 40 -9.40 7.71 2.48
N ASP A 41 -9.64 8.15 3.71
CA ASP A 41 -8.59 8.27 4.74
C ASP A 41 -7.99 6.90 5.10
N GLN A 42 -8.82 5.85 5.12
CA GLN A 42 -8.35 4.47 5.31
C GLN A 42 -7.44 4.02 4.17
N ILE A 43 -7.78 4.32 2.91
CA ILE A 43 -6.93 4.02 1.75
C ILE A 43 -5.60 4.75 1.85
N LYS A 44 -5.60 6.05 2.18
CA LYS A 44 -4.36 6.85 2.34
C LYS A 44 -3.46 6.27 3.42
N ARG A 45 -4.00 6.00 4.61
CA ARG A 45 -3.23 5.40 5.72
C ARG A 45 -2.68 4.02 5.38
N LEU A 46 -3.42 3.25 4.57
CA LEU A 46 -2.97 1.93 4.12
C LEU A 46 -1.79 2.04 3.16
N LYS A 47 -1.84 2.98 2.21
CA LYS A 47 -0.72 3.30 1.30
C LYS A 47 0.52 3.76 2.08
N GLU A 48 0.35 4.70 3.02
CA GLU A 48 1.46 5.21 3.84
C GLU A 48 2.16 4.12 4.66
N ARG A 49 1.37 3.25 5.34
CA ARG A 49 1.92 2.12 6.10
C ARG A 49 2.67 1.13 5.22
N HIS A 50 2.19 0.90 4.00
CA HIS A 50 2.85 0.01 3.05
C HIS A 50 4.15 0.61 2.54
N ASP A 51 4.17 1.89 2.19
CA ASP A 51 5.38 2.61 1.80
C ASP A 51 6.44 2.55 2.90
N GLU A 52 6.05 2.69 4.17
CA GLU A 52 6.96 2.51 5.29
C GLU A 52 7.53 1.09 5.38
N GLN A 53 6.69 0.07 5.22
CA GLN A 53 7.15 -1.34 5.22
C GLN A 53 8.08 -1.62 4.05
N PHE A 54 7.78 -1.09 2.87
CA PHE A 54 8.61 -1.25 1.68
C PHE A 54 9.97 -0.58 1.87
N ARG A 55 10.01 0.63 2.44
CA ARG A 55 11.27 1.32 2.79
C ARG A 55 12.08 0.54 3.81
N ARG A 56 11.45 -0.10 4.80
CA ARG A 56 12.15 -0.95 5.77
C ARG A 56 12.76 -2.18 5.11
N LEU A 57 12.02 -2.85 4.23
CA LEU A 57 12.53 -3.98 3.46
C LEU A 57 13.69 -3.57 2.55
N LEU A 58 13.57 -2.44 1.85
CA LEU A 58 14.64 -1.91 1.01
C LEU A 58 15.92 -1.64 1.81
N ARG A 59 15.80 -1.09 3.02
CA ARG A 59 16.96 -0.91 3.90
C ARG A 59 17.62 -2.24 4.25
N LEU A 60 16.83 -3.26 4.57
CA LEU A 60 17.35 -4.59 4.87
C LEU A 60 18.03 -5.22 3.65
N GLU A 61 17.45 -5.08 2.46
CA GLU A 61 18.04 -5.50 1.18
C GLU A 61 19.41 -4.83 0.99
N CYS A 62 19.49 -3.50 1.13
CA CYS A 62 20.75 -2.77 1.02
C CYS A 62 21.81 -3.23 2.03
N TYR A 63 21.44 -3.51 3.29
CA TYR A 63 22.39 -4.03 4.28
C TYR A 63 22.92 -5.40 3.88
N VAL A 64 22.05 -6.31 3.44
CA VAL A 64 22.44 -7.66 3.00
C VAL A 64 23.33 -7.59 1.75
N ASP A 65 23.02 -6.70 0.81
CA ASP A 65 23.86 -6.46 -0.38
C ASP A 65 25.23 -5.89 0.00
N THR A 66 25.30 -4.95 0.94
CA THR A 66 26.59 -4.44 1.42
C THR A 66 27.42 -5.52 2.10
N ASP A 67 26.80 -6.41 2.87
CA ASP A 67 27.49 -7.54 3.51
C ASP A 67 28.01 -8.52 2.45
N LEU A 68 27.21 -8.81 1.41
CA LEU A 68 27.62 -9.64 0.27
C LEU A 68 28.80 -9.02 -0.48
N MET A 69 28.76 -7.72 -0.77
CA MET A 69 29.85 -7.02 -1.45
C MET A 69 31.15 -7.05 -0.63
N GLN A 70 31.07 -6.82 0.69
CA GLN A 70 32.22 -6.89 1.58
C GLN A 70 32.80 -8.30 1.65
N MET A 71 31.95 -9.33 1.65
CA MET A 71 32.40 -10.71 1.59
C MET A 71 33.11 -11.04 0.28
N GLU A 72 32.60 -10.58 -0.86
CA GLU A 72 33.24 -10.80 -2.17
C GLU A 72 34.60 -10.13 -2.28
N GLN A 73 34.77 -8.93 -1.70
CA GLN A 73 36.06 -8.22 -1.69
C GLN A 73 37.13 -8.92 -0.82
N ARG A 74 36.73 -9.67 0.20
CA ARG A 74 37.64 -10.38 1.13
C ARG A 74 38.05 -11.76 0.63
N GLN A 75 37.50 -12.26 -0.48
CA GLN A 75 37.80 -13.60 -0.99
C GLN A 75 39.16 -13.63 -1.72
N PRO A 76 40.12 -14.49 -1.29
CA PRO A 76 41.38 -14.65 -2.00
C PRO A 76 41.17 -15.32 -3.37
N ARG A 77 41.88 -14.83 -4.41
CA ARG A 77 41.76 -15.20 -5.84
C ARG A 77 41.86 -16.70 -6.18
N TYR A 78 42.29 -17.55 -5.26
CA TYR A 78 42.65 -18.94 -5.53
C TYR A 78 42.05 -19.97 -4.54
N MET A 79 40.90 -19.69 -3.92
CA MET A 79 40.15 -20.73 -3.18
C MET A 79 38.80 -21.03 -3.84
N PRO A 80 38.57 -22.26 -4.35
CA PRO A 80 37.22 -22.77 -4.57
C PRO A 80 36.67 -23.26 -3.21
N TYR A 81 35.38 -23.29 -2.90
CA TYR A 81 34.11 -22.82 -3.44
C TYR A 81 33.09 -23.20 -2.32
N HIS A 82 31.98 -22.49 -2.17
CA HIS A 82 31.01 -22.57 -1.04
C HIS A 82 31.44 -21.93 0.29
N PHE A 83 31.14 -20.62 0.41
CA PHE A 83 30.93 -20.02 1.71
C PHE A 83 29.45 -20.21 2.09
N PRO A 84 29.11 -21.04 3.10
CA PRO A 84 27.72 -21.23 3.53
C PRO A 84 27.09 -19.90 4.01
N GLU A 85 27.90 -18.93 4.41
CA GLU A 85 27.44 -17.57 4.74
C GLU A 85 26.93 -16.80 3.52
N LYS A 86 27.56 -16.97 2.35
CA LYS A 86 27.08 -16.37 1.10
C LYS A 86 25.72 -16.95 0.70
N GLU A 87 25.53 -18.24 0.91
CA GLU A 87 24.24 -18.90 0.64
C GLU A 87 23.15 -18.46 1.62
N LYS A 88 23.49 -18.29 2.91
CA LYS A 88 22.57 -17.71 3.90
C LYS A 88 22.14 -16.29 3.54
N LEU A 89 23.06 -15.45 3.08
CA LEU A 89 22.75 -14.08 2.64
C LEU A 89 21.88 -14.08 1.38
N LYS A 90 22.17 -14.96 0.41
CA LYS A 90 21.31 -15.16 -0.77
C LYS A 90 19.92 -15.68 -0.42
N GLN A 91 19.81 -16.63 0.50
CA GLN A 91 18.52 -17.10 1.02
C GLN A 91 17.76 -15.95 1.69
N ARG A 92 18.45 -15.12 2.46
CA ARG A 92 17.85 -13.95 3.09
C ARG A 92 17.34 -12.92 2.08
N LEU A 93 18.07 -12.67 0.98
CA LEU A 93 17.58 -11.84 -0.13
C LEU A 93 16.32 -12.45 -0.76
N PHE A 94 16.32 -13.76 -1.00
CA PHE A 94 15.17 -14.46 -1.55
C PHE A 94 13.93 -14.35 -0.65
N ASP A 95 14.12 -14.47 0.67
CA ASP A 95 13.05 -14.28 1.65
C ASP A 95 12.53 -12.83 1.66
N ILE A 96 13.42 -11.84 1.55
CA ILE A 96 13.02 -10.41 1.42
C ILE A 96 12.21 -10.18 0.13
N GLU A 97 12.61 -10.77 -1.00
CA GLU A 97 11.85 -10.67 -2.25
C GLU A 97 10.47 -11.36 -2.16
N LYS A 98 10.41 -12.50 -1.48
CA LYS A 98 9.16 -13.20 -1.20
C LYS A 98 8.24 -12.35 -0.34
N ASP A 99 8.76 -11.74 0.72
CA ASP A 99 8.01 -10.84 1.59
C ASP A 99 7.54 -9.58 0.86
N ARG A 100 8.37 -9.02 -0.03
CA ARG A 100 8.01 -7.90 -0.90
C ARG A 100 6.82 -8.25 -1.80
N ARG A 101 6.85 -9.41 -2.46
CA ARG A 101 5.74 -9.90 -3.29
C ARG A 101 4.47 -10.13 -2.47
N ASN A 102 4.58 -10.76 -1.30
CA ASN A 102 3.45 -11.00 -0.41
C ASN A 102 2.81 -9.70 0.09
N LEU A 103 3.63 -8.69 0.42
CA LEU A 103 3.13 -7.38 0.83
C LEU A 103 2.40 -6.66 -0.31
N SER A 104 2.90 -6.73 -1.55
CA SER A 104 2.21 -6.15 -2.70
C SER A 104 0.86 -6.81 -2.94
N LEU A 105 0.78 -8.14 -2.92
CA LEU A 105 -0.48 -8.87 -3.09
C LEU A 105 -1.50 -8.50 -2.00
N ARG A 106 -1.07 -8.48 -0.73
CA ARG A 106 -1.94 -8.09 0.38
C ARG A 106 -2.41 -6.64 0.31
N LEU A 107 -1.61 -5.75 -0.27
CA LEU A 107 -2.04 -4.38 -0.51
C LEU A 107 -3.12 -4.37 -1.58
N GLU A 108 -2.89 -5.03 -2.71
CA GLU A 108 -3.85 -5.09 -3.82
C GLU A 108 -5.22 -5.62 -3.37
N GLU A 109 -5.23 -6.74 -2.65
CA GLU A 109 -6.46 -7.33 -2.07
C GLU A 109 -7.21 -6.35 -1.17
N LYS A 110 -6.50 -5.66 -0.26
CA LYS A 110 -7.11 -4.71 0.67
C LYS A 110 -7.56 -3.43 -0.02
N THR A 111 -6.80 -2.94 -1.00
CA THR A 111 -7.19 -1.76 -1.78
C THR A 111 -8.42 -2.05 -2.61
N GLN A 112 -8.49 -3.22 -3.26
CA GLN A 112 -9.65 -3.61 -4.05
C GLN A 112 -10.91 -3.70 -3.18
N GLY A 113 -10.84 -4.31 -2.00
CA GLY A 113 -11.97 -4.36 -1.08
C GLY A 113 -12.43 -3.00 -0.56
N LEU A 114 -11.53 -2.02 -0.43
CA LEU A 114 -11.89 -0.65 -0.06
C LEU A 114 -12.45 0.14 -1.26
N GLU A 115 -11.91 -0.06 -2.46
CA GLU A 115 -12.39 0.54 -3.70
C GLU A 115 -13.82 0.06 -4.05
N GLU A 116 -14.11 -1.24 -3.88
CA GLU A 116 -15.46 -1.80 -4.06
C GLU A 116 -16.47 -1.20 -3.08
N LYS A 117 -16.07 -1.03 -1.81
CA LYS A 117 -16.90 -0.34 -0.80
C LYS A 117 -17.14 1.11 -1.18
N LEU A 118 -16.10 1.81 -1.62
CA LEU A 118 -16.19 3.21 -2.01
C LEU A 118 -17.06 3.40 -3.26
N LEU A 119 -16.98 2.50 -4.24
CA LEU A 119 -17.90 2.43 -5.39
C LEU A 119 -19.36 2.25 -4.93
N SER A 120 -19.61 1.32 -4.00
CA SER A 120 -20.96 1.09 -3.46
C SER A 120 -21.51 2.34 -2.76
N LEU A 121 -20.67 3.04 -1.98
CA LEU A 121 -21.06 4.26 -1.27
C LEU A 121 -21.32 5.43 -2.23
N ILE A 122 -20.52 5.58 -3.28
CA ILE A 122 -20.75 6.58 -4.32
C ILE A 122 -22.07 6.31 -5.04
N ASN A 123 -22.32 5.07 -5.46
CA ASN A 123 -23.56 4.69 -6.13
C ASN A 123 -24.79 4.97 -5.26
N LYS A 124 -24.72 4.66 -3.95
CA LYS A 124 -25.77 5.00 -2.98
C LYS A 124 -25.96 6.50 -2.84
N HIS A 125 -24.87 7.27 -2.84
CA HIS A 125 -24.94 8.73 -2.78
C HIS A 125 -25.61 9.34 -4.03
N GLU A 126 -25.28 8.82 -5.21
CA GLU A 126 -25.87 9.27 -6.48
C GLU A 126 -27.36 8.94 -6.57
N GLN A 127 -27.77 7.74 -6.14
CA GLN A 127 -29.19 7.36 -6.08
C GLN A 127 -30.02 8.27 -5.16
N LEU A 128 -29.44 8.69 -4.02
CA LEU A 128 -30.10 9.59 -3.07
C LEU A 128 -30.12 11.06 -3.53
N ASN A 129 -29.26 11.46 -4.47
CA ASN A 129 -29.30 12.79 -5.06
C ASN A 129 -30.26 12.87 -6.28
N LEU A 130 -30.70 11.72 -6.81
CA LEU A 130 -31.66 11.62 -7.93
C LEU A 130 -33.12 11.55 -7.46
N GLN A 131 -33.36 11.36 -6.16
CA GLN A 131 -34.68 11.48 -5.50
C GLN A 131 -34.85 12.88 -4.93
#